data_AF-A0A1Y3NLW2-F1
#
_entry.id   AF-A0A1Y3NLW2-F1
#
_cell.length_a   1.000
_cell.length_b   1.000
_cell.length_c   1.000
_cell.angle_alpha   90.00
_cell.angle_beta   90.00
_cell.angle_gamma   90.00
#
_symmetry.space_group_name_H-M   'P 1'
#
loop_
_entity.id
_entity.type
_entity.pdbx_description
1 polymer ?
#
loop_
_entity_poly.entity_id
_entity_poly.type
_entity_poly.pdbx_seq_one_letter_code
_entity_poly.pdbx_strand_id
1 'polypeptide(L)'
;MMNKTFNNYYLENIIKESQNEGELILKFENASYNMKDLEYATEFNVETNITFSGNKDGTIFDYNNFKRGKFYISFSTKNNNNNKIIVKFENIIFRNYSGGDNYRTKDLYMILITLKIRIDINIVFENCTFSNNSQDLINFNNFNVSKVYVIKFEECKFIDNRGLFYSKHIHFIFESYSDERNKSVFLTSYYGNDVITINNSVFEDIYIKYPVPLLDINNIKIDNVKSNYGYLFKFNYCNDNDYYVTINSSDFSSM
;
A
#
# COMPACT_ATOMS: atom_id res chain seq x y z
N MET A 1 -7.03 -24.51 4.25
CA MET A 1 -7.70 -23.30 3.73
C MET A 1 -8.97 -23.10 4.54
N MET A 2 -8.96 -22.14 5.46
CA MET A 2 -10.11 -21.84 6.31
C MET A 2 -10.85 -20.62 5.73
N ASN A 3 -12.15 -20.75 5.43
CA ASN A 3 -12.99 -19.65 4.97
C ASN A 3 -13.89 -19.18 6.12
N LYS A 4 -13.85 -17.89 6.44
CA LYS A 4 -14.76 -17.27 7.42
C LYS A 4 -15.45 -16.04 6.80
N THR A 5 -16.77 -15.95 6.99
CA THR A 5 -17.59 -14.80 6.57
C THR A 5 -17.46 -13.68 7.60
N PHE A 6 -17.24 -12.45 7.13
CA PHE A 6 -17.02 -11.29 7.99
C PHE A 6 -18.32 -10.72 8.59
N ASN A 7 -18.31 -10.49 9.91
CA ASN A 7 -19.29 -9.67 10.63
C ASN A 7 -18.53 -8.58 11.42
N ASN A 8 -18.96 -7.32 11.32
CA ASN A 8 -18.19 -6.11 11.65
C ASN A 8 -17.55 -6.07 13.06
N TYR A 9 -18.00 -6.87 14.02
CA TYR A 9 -17.58 -6.79 15.42
C TYR A 9 -16.40 -7.69 15.82
N TYR A 10 -15.84 -8.50 14.91
CA TYR A 10 -14.90 -9.56 15.32
C TYR A 10 -13.69 -9.78 14.41
N LEU A 11 -13.31 -8.83 13.53
CA LEU A 11 -12.21 -9.06 12.58
C LEU A 11 -10.91 -9.50 13.27
N GLU A 12 -10.52 -8.77 14.31
CA GLU A 12 -9.32 -9.07 15.10
C GLU A 12 -9.37 -10.45 15.75
N ASN A 13 -10.50 -10.82 16.36
CA ASN A 13 -10.67 -12.12 17.01
C ASN A 13 -10.66 -13.26 16.00
N ILE A 14 -11.35 -13.08 14.86
CA ILE A 14 -11.34 -14.04 13.76
C ILE A 14 -9.91 -14.30 13.29
N ILE A 15 -9.12 -13.24 13.11
CA ILE A 15 -7.73 -13.36 12.69
C ILE A 15 -6.92 -14.12 13.76
N LYS A 16 -6.98 -13.67 15.02
CA LYS A 16 -6.22 -14.27 16.13
C LYS A 16 -6.50 -15.76 16.31
N GLU A 17 -7.75 -16.19 16.15
CA GLU A 17 -8.15 -17.58 16.36
C GLU A 17 -7.86 -18.50 15.17
N SER A 18 -7.60 -17.95 13.98
CA SER A 18 -7.59 -18.72 12.72
C SER A 18 -6.21 -18.84 12.07
N GLN A 19 -5.15 -18.33 12.69
CA GLN A 19 -3.82 -18.30 12.07
C GLN A 19 -2.99 -19.58 12.21
N ASN A 20 -3.53 -20.65 12.83
CA ASN A 20 -2.78 -21.90 13.06
C ASN A 20 -2.86 -22.91 11.90
N GLU A 21 -3.59 -22.63 10.81
CA GLU A 21 -3.98 -23.63 9.79
C GLU A 21 -3.41 -23.37 8.37
N GLY A 22 -2.21 -22.80 8.28
CA GLY A 22 -1.52 -22.60 7.00
C GLY A 22 -1.82 -21.26 6.32
N GLU A 23 -2.92 -21.14 5.58
CA GLU A 23 -3.36 -19.87 4.97
C GLU A 23 -4.78 -19.53 5.43
N LEU A 24 -4.93 -18.29 5.90
CA LEU A 24 -6.21 -17.69 6.31
C LEU A 24 -6.78 -16.85 5.17
N ILE A 25 -8.02 -17.13 4.76
CA ILE A 25 -8.71 -16.34 3.74
C ILE A 25 -10.00 -15.78 4.32
N LEU A 26 -10.06 -14.46 4.40
CA LEU A 26 -11.19 -13.70 4.91
C LEU A 26 -12.01 -13.20 3.73
N LYS A 27 -13.23 -13.71 3.61
CA LYS A 27 -14.12 -13.37 2.49
C LYS A 27 -15.15 -12.33 2.92
N PHE A 28 -15.22 -11.25 2.14
CA PHE A 28 -16.13 -10.13 2.34
C PHE A 28 -17.29 -10.22 1.35
N GLU A 29 -18.34 -10.95 1.74
CA GLU A 29 -19.48 -11.30 0.88
C GLU A 29 -20.37 -10.11 0.52
N ASN A 30 -20.44 -9.08 1.38
CA ASN A 30 -21.25 -7.91 1.07
C ASN A 30 -20.55 -7.01 0.04
N ALA A 31 -21.33 -6.35 -0.81
CA ALA A 31 -20.80 -5.39 -1.78
C ALA A 31 -20.14 -4.17 -1.13
N SER A 32 -20.52 -3.83 0.11
CA SER A 32 -19.99 -2.66 0.82
C SER A 32 -19.96 -2.87 2.34
N TYR A 33 -18.95 -2.28 2.97
CA TYR A 33 -18.75 -2.21 4.41
C TYR A 33 -18.46 -0.75 4.80
N ASN A 34 -19.20 -0.26 5.80
CA ASN A 34 -18.95 1.06 6.38
C ASN A 34 -17.85 0.97 7.44
N MET A 35 -16.65 1.41 7.09
CA MET A 35 -15.47 1.31 7.95
C MET A 35 -15.54 2.28 9.14
N LYS A 36 -16.41 3.29 9.09
CA LYS A 36 -16.65 4.23 10.21
C LYS A 36 -17.25 3.54 11.44
N ASP A 37 -17.99 2.45 11.23
CA ASP A 37 -18.69 1.71 12.28
C ASP A 37 -17.76 0.76 13.04
N LEU A 38 -16.55 0.52 12.52
CA LEU A 38 -15.51 -0.23 13.20
C LEU A 38 -14.87 0.60 14.32
N GLU A 39 -14.11 -0.09 15.17
CA GLU A 39 -13.21 0.56 16.11
C GLU A 39 -12.19 1.45 15.38
N TYR A 40 -11.44 2.23 16.17
CA TYR A 40 -10.48 3.17 15.61
C TYR A 40 -9.47 2.47 14.66
N ALA A 41 -9.01 1.28 15.03
CA ALA A 41 -8.15 0.43 14.23
C ALA A 41 -8.50 -1.05 14.44
N THR A 42 -8.33 -1.87 13.41
CA THR A 42 -8.23 -3.32 13.58
C THR A 42 -6.76 -3.69 13.69
N GLU A 43 -6.34 -4.10 14.88
CA GLU A 43 -4.94 -4.41 15.17
C GLU A 43 -4.73 -5.92 15.29
N PHE A 44 -3.80 -6.49 14.52
CA PHE A 44 -3.51 -7.92 14.61
C PHE A 44 -2.07 -8.26 14.24
N ASN A 45 -1.61 -9.37 14.81
CA ASN A 45 -0.37 -10.00 14.41
C ASN A 45 -0.63 -10.96 13.26
N VAL A 46 0.27 -11.01 12.28
CA VAL A 46 0.27 -11.98 11.19
C VAL A 46 1.30 -13.05 11.48
N GLU A 47 0.82 -14.28 11.65
CA GLU A 47 1.61 -15.48 11.89
C GLU A 47 1.56 -16.45 10.68
N THR A 48 0.64 -16.27 9.74
CA THR A 48 0.52 -17.10 8.54
C THR A 48 0.12 -16.26 7.35
N ASN A 49 0.15 -16.85 6.15
CA ASN A 49 -0.36 -16.17 4.96
C ASN A 49 -1.82 -15.79 5.18
N ILE A 50 -2.16 -14.55 4.85
CA ILE A 50 -3.50 -14.01 5.03
C ILE A 50 -3.96 -13.29 3.77
N THR A 51 -5.17 -13.60 3.32
CA THR A 51 -5.80 -12.96 2.16
C THR A 51 -7.13 -12.33 2.58
N PHE A 52 -7.29 -11.04 2.34
CA PHE A 52 -8.53 -10.27 2.45
C PHE A 52 -9.17 -10.21 1.07
N SER A 53 -10.27 -10.94 0.87
CA SER A 53 -10.85 -11.20 -0.45
C SER A 53 -12.25 -10.60 -0.57
N GLY A 54 -12.38 -9.59 -1.45
CA GLY A 54 -13.66 -9.02 -1.83
C GLY A 54 -14.36 -9.78 -2.97
N ASN A 55 -15.56 -9.32 -3.32
CA ASN A 55 -16.32 -9.83 -4.46
C ASN A 55 -15.64 -9.50 -5.78
N LYS A 56 -15.90 -10.28 -6.83
CA LYS A 56 -15.30 -10.11 -8.17
C LYS A 56 -15.50 -8.70 -8.76
N ASP A 57 -16.64 -8.08 -8.49
CA ASP A 57 -16.97 -6.72 -8.95
C ASP A 57 -16.38 -5.62 -8.04
N GLY A 58 -15.64 -6.02 -7.00
CA GLY A 58 -15.08 -5.15 -5.98
C GLY A 58 -15.98 -5.08 -4.74
N THR A 59 -15.40 -5.31 -3.56
CA THR A 59 -16.04 -5.00 -2.28
C THR A 59 -15.60 -3.63 -1.78
N ILE A 60 -16.55 -2.75 -1.48
CA ILE A 60 -16.28 -1.38 -1.04
C ILE A 60 -16.00 -1.33 0.46
N PHE A 61 -14.82 -0.82 0.83
CA PHE A 61 -14.49 -0.36 2.17
C PHE A 61 -14.64 1.16 2.20
N ASP A 62 -15.82 1.63 2.63
CA ASP A 62 -16.15 3.05 2.67
C ASP A 62 -15.85 3.66 4.03
N TYR A 63 -14.88 4.55 4.07
CA TYR A 63 -14.48 5.25 5.29
C TYR A 63 -15.34 6.48 5.59
N ASN A 64 -16.23 6.89 4.67
CA ASN A 64 -17.18 8.00 4.86
C ASN A 64 -16.53 9.32 5.31
N ASN A 65 -15.29 9.59 4.88
CA ASN A 65 -14.47 10.72 5.31
C ASN A 65 -14.06 10.68 6.79
N PHE A 66 -13.92 9.48 7.37
CA PHE A 66 -13.41 9.25 8.72
C PHE A 66 -12.11 8.42 8.71
N LYS A 67 -11.38 8.49 9.82
CA LYS A 67 -10.10 7.80 10.03
C LYS A 67 -10.19 6.45 10.76
N ARG A 68 -11.41 5.99 11.06
CA ARG A 68 -11.66 4.71 11.76
C ARG A 68 -11.54 3.52 10.80
N GLY A 69 -11.49 2.30 11.34
CA GLY A 69 -11.39 1.09 10.51
C GLY A 69 -10.06 0.96 9.77
N LYS A 70 -9.01 1.62 10.25
CA LYS A 70 -7.65 1.46 9.71
C LYS A 70 -7.09 0.09 10.10
N PHE A 71 -6.19 -0.46 9.30
CA PHE A 71 -5.52 -1.72 9.58
C PHE A 71 -4.18 -1.46 10.27
N TYR A 72 -3.95 -2.07 11.44
CA TYR A 72 -2.62 -2.16 12.03
C TYR A 72 -2.16 -3.61 11.93
N ILE A 73 -1.20 -3.85 11.04
CA ILE A 73 -0.63 -5.16 10.78
C ILE A 73 0.77 -5.22 11.39
N SER A 74 0.97 -6.12 12.35
CA SER A 74 2.29 -6.41 12.92
C SER A 74 2.69 -7.86 12.68
N PHE A 75 3.99 -8.14 12.75
CA PHE A 75 4.53 -9.48 12.56
C PHE A 75 5.23 -9.95 13.83
N SER A 76 4.94 -11.19 14.25
CA SER A 76 5.37 -11.78 15.53
C SER A 76 6.57 -12.72 15.37
N THR A 77 7.47 -12.74 16.37
CA THR A 77 8.71 -13.56 16.43
C THR A 77 8.45 -15.06 16.49
N LYS A 78 7.22 -15.50 16.76
CA LYS A 78 6.93 -16.93 16.99
C LYS A 78 7.22 -17.80 15.76
N ASN A 79 7.30 -17.20 14.57
CA ASN A 79 7.70 -17.88 13.35
C ASN A 79 9.19 -17.69 13.07
N ASN A 80 10.02 -18.45 13.77
CA ASN A 80 11.46 -18.56 13.52
C ASN A 80 11.81 -19.42 12.28
N ASN A 81 10.81 -19.88 11.53
CA ASN A 81 11.04 -20.61 10.30
C ASN A 81 11.19 -19.57 9.18
N ASN A 82 12.21 -19.71 8.34
CA ASN A 82 12.55 -18.83 7.19
C ASN A 82 11.46 -18.74 6.10
N ASN A 83 10.19 -18.92 6.46
CA ASN A 83 9.07 -18.91 5.56
C ASN A 83 8.68 -17.47 5.26
N LYS A 84 8.57 -17.20 3.97
CA LYS A 84 8.02 -15.97 3.43
C LYS A 84 6.54 -15.86 3.83
N ILE A 85 6.15 -14.74 4.45
CA ILE A 85 4.75 -14.45 4.80
C ILE A 85 4.14 -13.55 3.73
N ILE A 86 2.93 -13.88 3.29
CA ILE A 86 2.16 -13.09 2.31
C ILE A 86 0.94 -12.49 3.00
N VAL A 87 0.79 -11.17 2.91
CA VAL A 87 -0.43 -10.44 3.25
C VAL A 87 -1.03 -9.93 1.94
N LYS A 88 -2.19 -10.45 1.55
CA LYS A 88 -2.85 -10.12 0.29
C LYS A 88 -4.17 -9.41 0.52
N PHE A 89 -4.43 -8.37 -0.25
CA PHE A 89 -5.75 -7.77 -0.43
C PHE A 89 -6.14 -7.97 -1.89
N GLU A 90 -7.33 -8.51 -2.15
CA GLU A 90 -7.81 -8.74 -3.51
C GLU A 90 -9.25 -8.28 -3.70
N ASN A 91 -9.53 -7.65 -4.86
CA ASN A 91 -10.86 -7.16 -5.23
C ASN A 91 -11.52 -6.23 -4.19
N ILE A 92 -10.74 -5.32 -3.58
CA ILE A 92 -11.25 -4.36 -2.59
C ILE A 92 -11.15 -2.94 -3.13
N ILE A 93 -12.21 -2.16 -2.91
CA ILE A 93 -12.29 -0.74 -3.22
C ILE A 93 -12.19 0.05 -1.91
N PHE A 94 -11.02 0.59 -1.60
CA PHE A 94 -10.79 1.47 -0.45
C PHE A 94 -11.14 2.90 -0.80
N ARG A 95 -12.12 3.52 -0.12
CA ARG A 95 -12.53 4.89 -0.46
C ARG A 95 -12.86 5.81 0.69
N ASN A 96 -12.71 7.11 0.42
CA ASN A 96 -13.10 8.20 1.33
C ASN A 96 -12.36 8.18 2.68
N TYR A 97 -11.12 7.68 2.76
CA TYR A 97 -10.33 7.75 3.99
C TYR A 97 -9.86 9.18 4.24
N SER A 98 -10.22 9.74 5.40
CA SER A 98 -9.94 11.14 5.72
C SER A 98 -9.69 11.38 7.20
N GLY A 99 -8.92 12.42 7.53
CA GLY A 99 -8.70 12.86 8.92
C GLY A 99 -9.88 13.55 9.58
N GLY A 100 -11.00 13.72 8.86
CA GLY A 100 -12.16 14.53 9.25
C GLY A 100 -12.11 15.95 8.70
N ASP A 101 -10.91 16.49 8.52
CA ASP A 101 -10.66 17.82 7.97
C ASP A 101 -10.02 17.71 6.57
N ASN A 102 -10.19 18.73 5.72
CA ASN A 102 -9.57 18.79 4.39
C ASN A 102 -8.04 18.95 4.42
N TYR A 103 -7.41 18.80 5.58
CA TYR A 103 -5.98 18.95 5.79
C TYR A 103 -5.29 17.60 5.95
N ARG A 104 -4.07 17.50 5.40
CA ARG A 104 -3.23 16.32 5.59
C ARG A 104 -2.80 16.33 7.05
N THR A 105 -3.20 15.29 7.77
CA THR A 105 -2.78 15.09 9.16
C THR A 105 -1.50 14.28 9.12
N LYS A 106 -0.45 14.78 9.77
CA LYS A 106 0.80 14.03 9.91
C LYS A 106 0.51 12.72 10.65
N ASP A 107 1.15 11.64 10.21
CA ASP A 107 1.07 10.32 10.86
C ASP A 107 -0.30 9.63 10.78
N LEU A 108 -1.09 9.97 9.77
CA LEU A 108 -2.39 9.36 9.52
C LEU A 108 -2.35 8.45 8.28
N TYR A 109 -2.61 7.16 8.50
CA TYR A 109 -2.47 6.11 7.49
C TYR A 109 -3.64 5.11 7.56
N MET A 110 -4.16 4.69 6.41
CA MET A 110 -5.22 3.69 6.30
C MET A 110 -4.74 2.28 6.71
N ILE A 111 -3.52 1.94 6.34
CA ILE A 111 -2.87 0.67 6.66
C ILE A 111 -1.49 0.99 7.25
N LEU A 112 -1.24 0.56 8.48
CA LEU A 112 0.05 0.64 9.14
C LEU A 112 0.64 -0.75 9.24
N ILE A 113 1.79 -0.95 8.61
CA ILE A 113 2.57 -2.18 8.70
C ILE A 113 3.80 -1.93 9.56
N THR A 114 3.95 -2.70 10.62
CA THR A 114 5.08 -2.60 11.53
C THR A 114 5.90 -3.88 11.57
N LEU A 115 7.19 -3.73 11.28
CA LEU A 115 8.15 -4.83 11.18
C LEU A 115 9.11 -4.74 12.36
N LYS A 116 8.98 -5.67 13.31
CA LYS A 116 9.86 -5.74 14.50
C LYS A 116 10.96 -6.78 14.38
N ILE A 117 10.96 -7.57 13.31
CA ILE A 117 11.71 -8.83 13.19
C ILE A 117 12.20 -9.06 11.76
N ARG A 118 13.18 -9.96 11.61
CA ARG A 118 13.79 -10.30 10.31
C ARG A 118 13.02 -11.41 9.58
N ILE A 119 11.84 -11.11 9.07
CA ILE A 119 11.04 -12.05 8.26
C ILE A 119 10.95 -11.53 6.81
N ASP A 120 10.96 -12.43 5.82
CA ASP A 120 10.68 -12.06 4.43
C ASP A 120 9.17 -11.91 4.26
N ILE A 121 8.72 -10.68 3.97
CA ILE A 121 7.29 -10.35 3.89
C ILE A 121 6.99 -9.80 2.51
N ASN A 122 5.91 -10.33 1.93
CA ASN A 122 5.29 -9.80 0.73
C ASN A 122 3.92 -9.25 1.07
N ILE A 123 3.68 -7.99 0.69
CA ILE A 123 2.35 -7.41 0.74
C ILE A 123 1.87 -7.23 -0.68
N VAL A 124 0.70 -7.77 -1.00
CA VAL A 124 0.16 -7.80 -2.35
C VAL A 124 -1.21 -7.17 -2.35
N PHE A 125 -1.42 -6.21 -3.24
CA PHE A 125 -2.74 -5.68 -3.58
C PHE A 125 -3.03 -6.12 -5.01
N GLU A 126 -4.07 -6.92 -5.22
CA GLU A 126 -4.46 -7.46 -6.52
C GLU A 126 -5.86 -6.96 -6.89
N ASN A 127 -6.03 -6.38 -8.08
CA ASN A 127 -7.31 -5.83 -8.55
C ASN A 127 -8.00 -4.93 -7.50
N CYS A 128 -7.23 -4.12 -6.78
CA CYS A 128 -7.75 -3.19 -5.78
C CYS A 128 -7.93 -1.79 -6.37
N THR A 129 -8.91 -1.05 -5.86
CA THR A 129 -9.09 0.37 -6.20
C THR A 129 -8.95 1.22 -4.95
N PHE A 130 -8.11 2.24 -4.99
CA PHE A 130 -8.03 3.25 -3.94
C PHE A 130 -8.63 4.53 -4.50
N SER A 131 -9.69 5.05 -3.88
CA SER A 131 -10.40 6.23 -4.43
C SER A 131 -10.73 7.31 -3.41
N ASN A 132 -10.57 8.58 -3.79
CA ASN A 132 -10.99 9.75 -2.99
C ASN A 132 -10.46 9.75 -1.54
N ASN A 133 -9.24 9.29 -1.32
CA ASN A 133 -8.64 9.27 0.01
C ASN A 133 -7.82 10.55 0.23
N SER A 134 -8.06 11.27 1.33
CA SER A 134 -7.44 12.57 1.60
C SER A 134 -6.15 12.49 2.43
N GLN A 135 -5.76 11.29 2.87
CA GLN A 135 -4.61 11.01 3.73
C GLN A 135 -3.74 9.92 3.09
N ASP A 136 -2.57 9.68 3.69
CA ASP A 136 -1.66 8.63 3.23
C ASP A 136 -2.32 7.25 3.40
N LEU A 137 -2.16 6.34 2.44
CA LEU A 137 -2.85 5.04 2.48
C LEU A 137 -2.05 4.03 3.28
N ILE A 138 -0.78 3.84 2.96
CA ILE A 138 0.02 2.81 3.62
C ILE A 138 1.28 3.43 4.21
N ASN A 139 1.51 3.14 5.50
CA ASN A 139 2.77 3.39 6.16
C ASN A 139 3.45 2.09 6.49
N PHE A 140 4.72 2.03 6.14
CA PHE A 140 5.61 1.00 6.59
C PHE A 140 6.62 1.53 7.59
N ASN A 141 6.50 1.02 8.81
CA ASN A 141 7.43 1.29 9.87
C ASN A 141 8.34 0.07 10.06
N ASN A 142 9.50 0.12 9.41
CA ASN A 142 10.54 -0.90 9.54
C ASN A 142 11.64 -0.41 10.48
N PHE A 143 11.82 -1.10 11.59
CA PHE A 143 12.89 -0.81 12.55
C PHE A 143 14.20 -1.55 12.23
N ASN A 144 14.22 -2.42 11.22
CA ASN A 144 15.35 -3.27 10.89
C ASN A 144 15.77 -3.15 9.42
N VAL A 145 16.87 -2.44 9.18
CA VAL A 145 17.39 -2.05 7.85
C VAL A 145 18.00 -3.18 7.01
N SER A 146 18.03 -4.42 7.52
CA SER A 146 18.87 -5.49 6.94
C SER A 146 18.19 -6.40 5.91
N LYS A 147 16.88 -6.22 5.65
CA LYS A 147 16.14 -7.03 4.68
C LYS A 147 15.27 -6.17 3.77
N VAL A 148 15.12 -6.65 2.55
CA VAL A 148 14.31 -6.05 1.50
C VAL A 148 12.91 -6.65 1.59
N TYR A 149 11.92 -5.82 1.92
CA TYR A 149 10.50 -6.19 1.89
C TYR A 149 9.94 -5.85 0.53
N VAL A 150 9.03 -6.68 0.00
CA VAL A 150 8.41 -6.46 -1.31
C VAL A 150 6.95 -6.09 -1.12
N ILE A 151 6.56 -4.95 -1.67
CA ILE A 151 5.16 -4.55 -1.79
C ILE A 151 4.82 -4.55 -3.26
N LYS A 152 3.74 -5.24 -3.61
CA LYS A 152 3.25 -5.40 -4.97
C LYS A 152 1.85 -4.81 -5.12
N PHE A 153 1.66 -4.11 -6.23
CA PHE A 153 0.36 -3.68 -6.71
C PHE A 153 0.18 -4.27 -8.09
N GLU A 154 -0.75 -5.20 -8.22
CA GLU A 154 -1.08 -5.95 -9.43
C GLU A 154 -2.49 -5.54 -9.86
N GLU A 155 -2.63 -4.99 -11.07
CA GLU A 155 -3.94 -4.57 -11.63
C GLU A 155 -4.72 -3.56 -10.75
N CYS A 156 -4.02 -2.78 -9.91
CA CYS A 156 -4.64 -1.81 -9.02
C CYS A 156 -4.90 -0.46 -9.69
N LYS A 157 -5.97 0.22 -9.27
CA LYS A 157 -6.36 1.58 -9.69
C LYS A 157 -6.25 2.58 -8.55
N PHE A 158 -5.85 3.81 -8.84
CA PHE A 158 -5.66 4.87 -7.86
C PHE A 158 -6.31 6.17 -8.33
N ILE A 159 -7.49 6.51 -7.80
CA ILE A 159 -8.36 7.58 -8.30
C ILE A 159 -8.51 8.68 -7.23
N ASP A 160 -8.20 9.94 -7.53
CA ASP A 160 -8.42 11.10 -6.65
C ASP A 160 -7.83 11.01 -5.22
N ASN A 161 -6.65 10.40 -5.05
CA ASN A 161 -6.02 10.23 -3.73
C ASN A 161 -4.97 11.30 -3.43
N ARG A 162 -4.98 11.89 -2.23
CA ARG A 162 -4.01 12.94 -1.84
C ARG A 162 -2.57 12.43 -1.72
N GLY A 163 -2.35 11.17 -1.34
CA GLY A 163 -1.05 10.49 -1.29
C GLY A 163 -1.22 9.00 -1.02
N LEU A 164 -0.39 8.14 -1.62
CA LEU A 164 -0.54 6.68 -1.50
C LEU A 164 0.37 6.06 -0.43
N PHE A 165 1.69 6.27 -0.47
CA PHE A 165 2.63 5.56 0.42
C PHE A 165 3.62 6.46 1.16
N TYR A 166 3.88 6.10 2.41
CA TYR A 166 5.00 6.58 3.21
C TYR A 166 5.83 5.37 3.66
N SER A 167 7.15 5.43 3.50
CA SER A 167 8.01 4.30 3.84
C SER A 167 9.40 4.70 4.29
N LYS A 168 10.02 3.81 5.06
CA LYS A 168 11.43 3.82 5.42
C LYS A 168 11.98 2.42 5.22
N HIS A 169 13.07 2.27 4.45
CA HIS A 169 13.84 1.02 4.35
C HIS A 169 13.09 -0.14 3.67
N ILE A 170 12.48 0.12 2.51
CA ILE A 170 11.68 -0.86 1.75
C ILE A 170 11.89 -0.75 0.24
N HIS A 171 11.75 -1.89 -0.44
CA HIS A 171 11.71 -2.01 -1.89
C HIS A 171 10.28 -2.19 -2.39
N PHE A 172 9.85 -1.27 -3.24
CA PHE A 172 8.55 -1.37 -3.89
C PHE A 172 8.72 -1.98 -5.29
N ILE A 173 7.79 -2.86 -5.67
CA ILE A 173 7.64 -3.37 -7.04
C ILE A 173 6.22 -3.03 -7.51
N PHE A 174 6.10 -2.14 -8.47
CA PHE A 174 4.81 -1.80 -9.08
C PHE A 174 4.67 -2.53 -10.43
N GLU A 175 3.51 -3.16 -10.64
CA GLU A 175 3.06 -3.76 -11.90
C GLU A 175 1.60 -3.29 -12.14
N SER A 176 1.41 -2.00 -12.46
CA SER A 176 0.09 -1.32 -12.35
C SER A 176 -0.28 -0.46 -13.57
N TYR A 177 -1.59 -0.17 -13.69
CA TYR A 177 -2.28 0.71 -14.64
C TYR A 177 -3.08 1.78 -13.86
N SER A 178 -2.92 3.08 -14.12
CA SER A 178 -3.58 4.14 -13.32
C SER A 178 -4.31 5.21 -14.14
N ASP A 179 -5.31 5.86 -13.50
CA ASP A 179 -6.05 7.05 -13.95
C ASP A 179 -6.41 7.96 -12.73
N GLU A 180 -6.27 9.29 -12.89
CA GLU A 180 -6.71 10.45 -12.09
C GLU A 180 -6.17 10.75 -10.63
N ARG A 181 -5.42 11.88 -10.52
CA ARG A 181 -5.22 12.97 -9.49
C ARG A 181 -4.57 12.83 -8.09
N ASN A 182 -3.73 13.85 -7.80
CA ASN A 182 -3.11 14.38 -6.56
C ASN A 182 -1.66 13.92 -6.21
N LYS A 183 -1.07 14.37 -5.10
CA LYS A 183 0.27 14.99 -4.98
C LYS A 183 1.13 14.43 -3.82
N SER A 184 2.36 13.92 -3.89
CA SER A 184 3.02 12.95 -4.77
C SER A 184 2.31 11.60 -4.68
N VAL A 185 2.08 10.97 -5.82
CA VAL A 185 1.16 9.82 -5.85
C VAL A 185 1.76 8.65 -5.12
N PHE A 186 3.02 8.25 -5.33
CA PHE A 186 3.47 6.98 -4.77
C PHE A 186 4.37 7.12 -3.52
N LEU A 187 5.46 7.89 -3.47
CA LEU A 187 6.51 7.59 -2.46
C LEU A 187 7.22 8.83 -1.90
N THR A 188 7.51 8.84 -0.59
CA THR A 188 8.55 9.66 0.05
C THR A 188 9.51 8.74 0.81
N SER A 189 10.74 8.56 0.33
CA SER A 189 11.81 7.98 1.15
C SER A 189 12.74 9.09 1.62
N TYR A 190 12.85 9.27 2.93
CA TYR A 190 13.68 10.32 3.53
C TYR A 190 15.12 9.85 3.84
N TYR A 191 15.45 8.57 3.64
CA TYR A 191 16.74 7.99 4.06
C TYR A 191 17.39 7.17 2.91
N GLY A 192 18.72 7.21 2.82
CA GLY A 192 19.50 6.94 1.59
C GLY A 192 19.52 5.51 1.03
N ASN A 193 18.90 4.51 1.65
CA ASN A 193 19.07 3.10 1.26
C ASN A 193 17.86 2.46 0.57
N ASP A 194 16.79 3.22 0.32
CA ASP A 194 15.56 2.66 -0.25
C ASP A 194 15.68 2.62 -1.77
N VAL A 195 15.72 1.42 -2.35
CA VAL A 195 15.68 1.21 -3.81
C VAL A 195 14.26 0.90 -4.20
N ILE A 196 13.70 1.69 -5.12
CA ILE A 196 12.39 1.42 -5.72
C ILE A 196 12.59 0.84 -7.11
N THR A 197 11.86 -0.23 -7.44
CA THR A 197 11.85 -0.79 -8.80
C THR A 197 10.46 -0.71 -9.38
N ILE A 198 10.35 -0.10 -10.55
CA ILE A 198 9.09 0.01 -11.29
C ILE A 198 9.31 -0.68 -12.62
N ASN A 199 8.57 -1.75 -12.87
CA ASN A 199 8.70 -2.54 -14.09
C ASN A 199 7.33 -2.67 -14.76
N ASN A 200 7.30 -2.65 -16.10
CA ASN A 200 6.10 -2.97 -16.89
C ASN A 200 4.84 -2.20 -16.43
N SER A 201 5.01 -0.94 -16.03
CA SER A 201 3.92 -0.12 -15.47
C SER A 201 3.52 0.98 -16.44
N VAL A 202 2.23 1.31 -16.48
CA VAL A 202 1.69 2.39 -17.29
C VAL A 202 1.05 3.43 -16.38
N PHE A 203 1.62 4.64 -16.40
CA PHE A 203 1.20 5.82 -15.66
C PHE A 203 0.58 6.83 -16.64
N GLU A 204 -0.63 6.55 -17.11
CA GLU A 204 -1.37 7.46 -18.00
C GLU A 204 -2.41 8.27 -17.21
N ASP A 205 -2.84 9.39 -17.82
CA ASP A 205 -3.94 10.23 -17.38
C ASP A 205 -3.86 10.72 -15.91
N ILE A 206 -2.65 11.08 -15.49
CA ILE A 206 -2.41 11.59 -14.13
C ILE A 206 -2.66 13.12 -14.06
N TYR A 207 -3.86 13.51 -13.61
CA TYR A 207 -4.24 14.92 -13.48
C TYR A 207 -4.02 15.50 -12.08
N ILE A 208 -2.83 16.03 -11.78
CA ILE A 208 -2.53 16.56 -10.44
C ILE A 208 -3.01 18.01 -10.24
N LYS A 209 -3.76 18.31 -9.15
CA LYS A 209 -4.31 19.64 -8.85
C LYS A 209 -3.26 20.76 -8.69
N TYR A 210 -1.99 20.40 -8.53
CA TYR A 210 -0.89 21.35 -8.39
C TYR A 210 0.39 20.67 -9.01
N PRO A 211 1.55 21.34 -9.18
CA PRO A 211 2.80 20.70 -9.67
C PRO A 211 3.62 20.03 -8.55
N VAL A 212 3.54 18.71 -8.33
CA VAL A 212 4.44 17.95 -7.43
C VAL A 212 4.84 16.67 -8.13
N PRO A 213 5.94 16.06 -7.67
CA PRO A 213 6.47 14.88 -8.30
C PRO A 213 5.56 13.68 -8.04
N LEU A 214 5.44 12.75 -8.97
CA LEU A 214 4.74 11.49 -8.74
C LEU A 214 5.47 10.65 -7.68
N LEU A 215 6.80 10.63 -7.73
CA LEU A 215 7.69 9.95 -6.78
C LEU A 215 8.70 10.94 -6.20
N ASP A 216 8.88 10.94 -4.87
CA ASP A 216 9.90 11.71 -4.14
C ASP A 216 10.90 10.73 -3.48
N ILE A 217 12.02 10.46 -4.17
CA ILE A 217 12.83 9.25 -3.93
C ILE A 217 14.33 9.52 -4.06
N ASN A 218 15.15 8.67 -3.43
CA ASN A 218 16.61 8.76 -3.51
C ASN A 218 17.19 7.85 -4.61
N ASN A 219 16.73 6.59 -4.68
CA ASN A 219 17.22 5.60 -5.64
C ASN A 219 16.06 4.95 -6.40
N ILE A 220 16.18 4.87 -7.74
CA ILE A 220 15.15 4.25 -8.58
C ILE A 220 15.71 3.47 -9.75
N LYS A 221 15.10 2.31 -9.99
CA LYS A 221 15.21 1.57 -11.23
C LYS A 221 13.85 1.53 -11.92
N ILE A 222 13.83 1.98 -13.16
CA ILE A 222 12.65 2.05 -14.01
C ILE A 222 12.94 1.23 -15.27
N ASP A 223 12.06 0.29 -15.59
CA ASP A 223 12.16 -0.51 -16.80
C ASP A 223 10.79 -0.69 -17.47
N ASN A 224 10.71 -0.44 -18.77
CA ASN A 224 9.48 -0.57 -19.56
C ASN A 224 8.28 0.18 -18.94
N VAL A 225 8.50 1.45 -18.57
CA VAL A 225 7.46 2.32 -18.01
C VAL A 225 6.98 3.31 -19.04
N LYS A 226 5.67 3.51 -19.15
CA LYS A 226 5.08 4.58 -19.96
C LYS A 226 4.45 5.62 -19.04
N SER A 227 4.67 6.90 -19.30
CA SER A 227 3.88 7.96 -18.67
C SER A 227 3.62 9.14 -19.58
N ASN A 228 2.42 9.71 -19.46
CA ASN A 228 2.08 11.01 -20.06
C ASN A 228 2.20 12.20 -19.07
N TYR A 229 2.72 11.96 -17.85
CA TYR A 229 2.75 12.95 -16.78
C TYR A 229 4.08 13.72 -16.71
N GLY A 230 4.02 15.05 -16.85
CA GLY A 230 5.19 15.90 -16.99
C GLY A 230 6.06 16.10 -15.75
N TYR A 231 5.62 15.68 -14.55
CA TYR A 231 6.43 15.83 -13.33
C TYR A 231 6.48 14.53 -12.52
N LEU A 232 7.12 13.52 -13.10
CA LEU A 232 7.10 12.16 -12.57
C LEU A 232 8.03 11.96 -11.37
N PHE A 233 9.22 12.55 -11.36
CA PHE A 233 10.22 12.27 -10.34
C PHE A 233 10.73 13.54 -9.69
N LYS A 234 10.92 13.48 -8.38
CA LYS A 234 11.81 14.36 -7.63
C LYS A 234 12.82 13.50 -6.92
N PHE A 235 14.06 13.80 -7.23
CA PHE A 235 15.19 13.21 -6.58
C PHE A 235 15.59 14.13 -5.43
N ASN A 236 15.61 13.61 -4.20
CA ASN A 236 16.17 14.36 -3.09
C ASN A 236 17.69 14.21 -3.13
N TYR A 237 18.39 15.30 -2.83
CA TYR A 237 19.84 15.28 -2.63
C TYR A 237 20.13 14.62 -1.28
N CYS A 238 20.74 13.44 -1.27
CA CYS A 238 21.43 12.91 -0.08
C CYS A 238 22.96 13.04 -0.30
N ASN A 239 23.73 13.06 0.77
CA ASN A 239 25.17 13.39 0.71
C ASN A 239 26.08 12.20 0.35
N ASP A 240 25.53 11.01 0.11
CA ASP A 240 26.31 9.77 -0.12
C ASP A 240 26.49 9.48 -1.61
N ASN A 241 27.67 8.99 -2.04
CA ASN A 241 28.04 8.81 -3.45
C ASN A 241 27.34 7.66 -4.22
N ASP A 242 26.27 7.07 -3.67
CA ASP A 242 25.63 5.84 -4.18
C ASP A 242 24.23 6.08 -4.79
N TYR A 243 24.09 7.11 -5.63
CA TYR A 243 22.84 7.32 -6.38
C TYR A 243 22.86 6.63 -7.72
N TYR A 244 21.81 5.84 -7.97
CA TYR A 244 21.58 5.25 -9.28
C TYR A 244 20.12 5.50 -9.67
N VAL A 245 19.94 6.39 -10.64
CA VAL A 245 18.70 6.47 -11.43
C VAL A 245 18.95 5.68 -12.69
N THR A 246 18.30 4.52 -12.82
CA THR A 246 18.35 3.73 -14.06
C THR A 246 16.99 3.79 -14.73
N ILE A 247 16.97 4.20 -15.99
CA ILE A 247 15.76 4.27 -16.81
C ILE A 247 16.03 3.49 -18.10
N ASN A 248 15.33 2.38 -18.27
CA ASN A 248 15.46 1.52 -19.43
C ASN A 248 14.11 1.41 -20.16
N SER A 249 14.14 1.40 -21.49
CA SER A 249 12.98 1.06 -22.35
C SER A 249 11.69 1.80 -21.99
N SER A 250 11.78 3.01 -21.45
CA SER A 250 10.63 3.76 -20.90
C SER A 250 10.30 4.98 -21.76
N ASP A 251 9.02 5.30 -21.87
CA ASP A 251 8.48 6.40 -22.68
C ASP A 251 7.81 7.43 -21.77
N PHE A 252 8.35 8.65 -21.75
CA PHE A 252 7.82 9.77 -21.02
C PHE A 252 7.47 10.86 -22.01
N SER A 253 6.19 11.00 -22.32
CA SER A 253 5.69 12.07 -23.17
C SER A 253 4.94 13.08 -22.28
N SER A 254 5.07 14.37 -22.56
CA SER A 254 4.15 15.37 -22.01
C SER A 254 3.15 15.69 -23.11
N MET A 255 1.85 15.52 -22.85
CA MET A 255 0.83 16.18 -23.68
C MET A 255 0.84 17.69 -23.44
#